data_AF-A0A3R7FKC5-F1
#
_entry.id   AF-A0A3R7FKC5-F1
#
_cell.length_a   1.000
_cell.length_b   1.000
_cell.length_c   1.000
_cell.angle_alpha   90.00
_cell.angle_beta   90.00
_cell.angle_gamma   90.00
#
_symmetry.space_group_name_H-M   'P 1'
#
loop_
_entity.id
_entity.type
_entity.pdbx_description
1 polymer ?
#
loop_
_entity_poly.entity_id
_entity_poly.type
_entity_poly.pdbx_seq_one_letter_code
_entity_poly.pdbx_strand_id
1 'polypeptide(L)'
;FPCDEGDVKTLHVAGKAAAQPFLAKAGALGDDLAALAARLFHELSAAHVAKWMDENDRASSAQCLSVLQRLHTDIEHLIKAKLQPQDDNNPLRLVDFKAILRAYQHSVQNMVVEYASEAVGPQKMAALSQFYSTVVPRFIEYLAHLGDQTMHRQTALVEVERTAERVLEVSQATQEDERALEGYLIKQGGGGVFGRKNWKQRNILSYAKTKDDYERGKILKEFSIVGSVIKDSADAGEGFEVWPPSTGQAVYDYKQGLFGSDPTLGRRKVDGDSERIFYLRASTMEVKEQWVERLRRAVILATHAK
;
A
#
# COMPACT_ATOMS: atom_id res chain seq x y z
N PHE A 1 -54.59 -1.27 -11.31
CA PHE A 1 -53.50 -2.25 -11.45
C PHE A 1 -52.17 -1.59 -11.14
N PRO A 2 -51.23 -2.29 -10.51
CA PRO A 2 -51.42 -3.63 -9.94
C PRO A 2 -52.31 -3.61 -8.69
N CYS A 3 -52.93 -4.75 -8.38
CA CYS A 3 -53.72 -4.97 -7.16
C CYS A 3 -53.62 -6.44 -6.72
N ASP A 4 -54.20 -6.77 -5.57
CA ASP A 4 -54.25 -8.17 -5.12
C ASP A 4 -55.12 -9.01 -6.05
N GLU A 5 -54.73 -10.27 -6.24
CA GLU A 5 -55.45 -11.20 -7.13
C GLU A 5 -56.90 -11.42 -6.67
N GLY A 6 -57.13 -11.36 -5.35
CA GLY A 6 -58.45 -11.43 -4.74
C GLY A 6 -59.39 -10.31 -5.19
N ASP A 7 -58.86 -9.10 -5.42
CA ASP A 7 -59.65 -7.96 -5.87
C ASP A 7 -60.13 -8.15 -7.31
N VAL A 8 -59.23 -8.64 -8.19
CA VAL A 8 -59.57 -8.94 -9.59
C VAL A 8 -60.65 -10.01 -9.66
N LYS A 9 -60.53 -11.08 -8.87
CA LYS A 9 -61.53 -12.15 -8.80
C LYS A 9 -62.86 -11.64 -8.25
N THR A 10 -62.84 -10.81 -7.21
CA THR A 10 -64.05 -10.24 -6.62
C THR A 10 -64.80 -9.35 -7.62
N LEU A 11 -64.08 -8.47 -8.32
CA LEU A 11 -64.64 -7.64 -9.39
C LEU A 11 -65.19 -8.50 -10.55
N HIS A 12 -64.48 -9.58 -10.91
CA HIS A 12 -64.96 -10.50 -11.94
C HIS A 12 -66.26 -11.20 -11.53
N VAL A 13 -66.37 -11.70 -10.30
CA VAL A 13 -67.58 -12.34 -9.78
C VAL A 13 -68.75 -11.35 -9.77
N ALA A 14 -68.53 -10.11 -9.33
CA ALA A 14 -69.55 -9.07 -9.35
C ALA A 14 -70.00 -8.76 -10.80
N GLY A 15 -69.07 -8.62 -11.74
CA GLY A 15 -69.37 -8.41 -13.16
C GLY A 15 -70.14 -9.58 -13.78
N LYS A 16 -69.76 -10.82 -13.44
CA LYS A 16 -70.46 -12.03 -13.88
C LYS A 16 -71.91 -12.05 -13.38
N ALA A 17 -72.13 -11.73 -12.11
CA ALA A 17 -73.47 -11.64 -11.52
C ALA A 17 -74.32 -10.55 -12.19
N ALA A 18 -73.73 -9.40 -12.50
CA ALA A 18 -74.41 -8.32 -13.22
C ALA A 18 -74.78 -8.68 -14.67
N ALA A 19 -74.03 -9.60 -15.30
CA ALA A 19 -74.30 -10.09 -16.65
C ALA A 19 -75.36 -11.21 -16.71
N GLN A 20 -75.64 -11.87 -15.58
CA GLN A 20 -76.58 -12.99 -15.48
C GLN A 20 -78.00 -12.70 -16.04
N PRO A 21 -78.60 -11.51 -15.86
CA PRO A 21 -79.92 -11.20 -16.42
C PRO A 21 -79.95 -11.19 -17.95
N PHE A 22 -78.83 -10.94 -18.63
CA PHE A 22 -78.77 -10.99 -20.09
C PHE A 22 -78.78 -12.43 -20.61
N LEU A 23 -78.23 -13.38 -19.86
CA LEU A 23 -78.30 -14.81 -20.17
C LEU A 23 -79.71 -15.36 -19.99
N ALA A 24 -80.41 -14.91 -18.95
CA ALA A 24 -81.80 -15.30 -18.71
C ALA A 24 -82.71 -14.93 -19.89
N LYS A 25 -82.44 -13.80 -20.57
CA LYS A 25 -83.16 -13.39 -21.78
C LYS A 25 -82.90 -14.31 -22.97
N ALA A 26 -81.72 -14.94 -23.07
CA ALA A 26 -81.43 -15.94 -24.10
C ALA A 26 -82.23 -17.24 -23.88
N GLY A 27 -82.61 -17.54 -22.64
CA GLY A 27 -83.53 -18.63 -22.29
C GLY A 27 -84.90 -18.53 -22.95
N ALA A 28 -85.36 -17.31 -23.28
CA ALA A 28 -86.63 -17.10 -23.97
C ALA A 28 -86.60 -17.50 -25.46
N LEU A 29 -85.43 -17.86 -26.01
CA LEU A 29 -85.25 -18.25 -27.41
C LEU A 29 -85.31 -19.78 -27.64
N GLY A 30 -85.47 -20.58 -26.57
CA GLY A 30 -85.54 -22.04 -26.61
C GLY A 30 -84.36 -22.73 -25.89
N ASP A 31 -84.58 -23.95 -25.40
CA ASP A 31 -83.67 -24.65 -24.47
C ASP A 31 -82.26 -24.89 -25.05
N ASP A 32 -82.16 -25.26 -26.33
CA ASP A 32 -80.86 -25.50 -26.99
C ASP A 32 -80.03 -24.21 -27.12
N LEU A 33 -80.67 -23.09 -27.46
CA LEU A 33 -80.03 -21.78 -27.56
C LEU A 33 -79.64 -21.25 -26.17
N ALA A 34 -80.44 -21.54 -25.15
CA ALA A 34 -80.14 -21.20 -23.77
C ALA A 34 -78.89 -21.94 -23.26
N ALA A 35 -78.81 -23.25 -23.53
CA ALA A 35 -77.66 -24.07 -23.18
C ALA A 35 -76.38 -23.62 -23.89
N LEU A 36 -76.47 -23.31 -25.19
CA LEU A 36 -75.35 -22.76 -25.97
C LEU A 36 -74.88 -21.40 -25.42
N ALA A 37 -75.81 -20.48 -25.14
CA ALA A 37 -75.49 -19.16 -24.60
C ALA A 37 -74.82 -19.25 -23.22
N ALA A 38 -75.30 -20.14 -22.34
CA ALA A 38 -74.69 -20.38 -21.03
C ALA A 38 -73.25 -20.91 -21.16
N ARG A 39 -73.02 -21.84 -22.09
CA ARG A 39 -71.67 -22.38 -22.36
C ARG A 39 -70.72 -21.31 -22.90
N LEU A 40 -71.13 -20.58 -23.93
CA LEU A 40 -70.32 -19.49 -24.51
C LEU A 40 -69.98 -18.42 -23.47
N PHE A 41 -70.96 -18.05 -22.63
CA PHE A 41 -70.71 -17.10 -21.55
C PHE A 41 -69.72 -17.62 -20.52
N HIS A 42 -69.79 -18.90 -20.17
CA HIS A 42 -68.83 -19.50 -19.24
C HIS A 42 -67.41 -19.46 -19.80
N GLU A 43 -67.24 -19.85 -21.06
CA GLU A 43 -65.94 -19.86 -21.75
C GLU A 43 -65.38 -18.43 -21.91
N LEU A 44 -66.21 -17.47 -22.36
CA LEU A 44 -65.80 -16.07 -22.51
C LEU A 44 -65.49 -15.41 -21.17
N SER A 45 -66.27 -15.70 -20.12
CA SER A 45 -66.01 -15.16 -18.77
C SER A 45 -64.69 -15.68 -18.20
N ALA A 46 -64.40 -16.97 -18.40
CA ALA A 46 -63.14 -17.59 -17.99
C ALA A 46 -61.95 -16.98 -18.74
N ALA A 47 -62.06 -16.81 -20.06
CA ALA A 47 -61.03 -16.14 -20.86
C ALA A 47 -60.84 -14.67 -20.45
N HIS A 48 -61.93 -13.97 -20.12
CA HIS A 48 -61.89 -12.59 -19.68
C HIS A 48 -61.15 -12.41 -18.35
N VAL A 49 -61.44 -13.23 -17.33
CA VAL A 49 -60.72 -13.13 -16.05
C VAL A 49 -59.25 -13.50 -16.20
N ALA A 50 -58.93 -14.54 -16.98
CA ALA A 50 -57.56 -14.92 -17.27
C ALA A 50 -56.77 -13.76 -17.89
N LYS A 51 -57.34 -13.09 -18.90
CA LYS A 51 -56.73 -11.91 -19.53
C LYS A 51 -56.41 -10.80 -18.52
N TRP A 52 -57.32 -10.50 -17.59
CA TRP A 52 -57.10 -9.46 -16.59
C TRP A 52 -56.12 -9.88 -15.49
N MET A 53 -56.05 -11.17 -15.17
CA MET A 53 -55.00 -11.70 -14.30
C MET A 53 -53.62 -11.56 -14.95
N ASP A 54 -53.48 -11.94 -16.23
CA ASP A 54 -52.22 -11.77 -16.98
C ASP A 54 -51.80 -10.29 -17.08
N GLU A 55 -52.76 -9.37 -17.26
CA GLU A 55 -52.50 -7.93 -17.27
C GLU A 55 -52.07 -7.42 -15.90
N ASN A 56 -52.71 -7.90 -14.82
CA ASN A 56 -52.33 -7.56 -13.45
C ASN A 56 -50.92 -8.06 -13.12
N ASP A 57 -50.58 -9.28 -13.54
CA ASP A 57 -49.24 -9.84 -13.39
C ASP A 57 -48.20 -9.00 -14.12
N ARG A 58 -48.47 -8.63 -15.38
CA ARG A 58 -47.55 -7.79 -16.16
C ARG A 58 -47.36 -6.41 -15.53
N ALA A 59 -48.45 -5.78 -15.09
CA ALA A 59 -48.39 -4.49 -14.41
C ALA A 59 -47.66 -4.57 -13.07
N SER A 60 -47.89 -5.64 -12.29
CA SER A 60 -47.21 -5.88 -11.01
C SER A 60 -45.72 -6.10 -11.22
N SER A 61 -45.33 -6.90 -12.21
CA SER A 61 -43.92 -7.11 -12.57
C SER A 61 -43.25 -5.79 -12.96
N ALA A 62 -43.84 -5.01 -13.86
CA ALA A 62 -43.29 -3.72 -14.29
C ALA A 62 -43.13 -2.73 -13.13
N GLN A 63 -44.13 -2.61 -12.26
CA GLN A 63 -44.07 -1.75 -11.08
C GLN A 63 -42.97 -2.21 -10.12
N CYS A 64 -42.93 -3.50 -9.78
CA CYS A 64 -41.95 -4.06 -8.85
C CYS A 64 -40.52 -3.86 -9.35
N LEU A 65 -40.27 -4.09 -10.64
CA LEU A 65 -38.96 -3.85 -11.26
C LEU A 65 -38.59 -2.37 -11.22
N SER A 66 -39.54 -1.46 -11.49
CA SER A 66 -39.29 -0.02 -11.42
C SER A 66 -38.93 0.44 -10.00
N VAL A 67 -39.61 -0.10 -8.97
CA VAL A 67 -39.30 0.23 -7.57
C VAL A 67 -37.90 -0.30 -7.21
N LEU A 68 -37.61 -1.56 -7.50
CA LEU A 68 -36.30 -2.16 -7.24
C LEU A 68 -35.16 -1.42 -7.94
N GLN A 69 -35.37 -1.03 -9.21
CA GLN A 69 -34.38 -0.26 -9.96
C GLN A 69 -34.13 1.09 -9.34
N ARG A 70 -35.17 1.84 -8.98
CA ARG A 70 -35.03 3.15 -8.31
C ARG A 70 -34.26 3.02 -7.01
N LEU A 71 -34.70 2.14 -6.12
CA LEU A 71 -34.09 1.97 -4.81
C LEU A 71 -32.63 1.49 -4.92
N HIS A 72 -32.33 0.55 -5.82
CA HIS A 72 -30.96 0.09 -6.01
C HIS A 72 -30.08 1.16 -6.66
N THR A 73 -30.62 2.00 -7.55
CA THR A 73 -29.89 3.14 -8.13
C THR A 73 -29.45 4.13 -7.05
N ASP A 74 -30.29 4.40 -6.06
CA ASP A 74 -29.94 5.26 -4.91
C ASP A 74 -28.78 4.66 -4.10
N ILE A 75 -28.79 3.34 -3.91
CA ILE A 75 -27.67 2.61 -3.28
C ILE A 75 -26.41 2.71 -4.13
N GLU A 76 -26.50 2.53 -5.46
CA GLU A 76 -25.35 2.68 -6.34
C GLU A 76 -24.71 4.06 -6.23
N HIS A 77 -25.52 5.12 -6.17
CA HIS A 77 -25.02 6.49 -5.98
C HIS A 77 -24.31 6.65 -4.64
N LEU A 78 -24.88 6.12 -3.56
CA LEU A 78 -24.25 6.12 -2.23
C LEU A 78 -22.90 5.38 -2.24
N ILE A 79 -22.84 4.22 -2.90
CA ILE A 79 -21.61 3.42 -2.99
C ILE A 79 -20.58 4.09 -3.90
N LYS A 80 -20.99 4.64 -5.05
CA LYS A 80 -20.11 5.41 -5.94
C LYS A 80 -19.49 6.62 -5.24
N ALA A 81 -20.24 7.34 -4.42
CA ALA A 81 -19.71 8.44 -3.61
C ALA A 81 -18.65 7.96 -2.61
N LYS A 82 -18.78 6.75 -2.04
CA LYS A 82 -17.77 6.15 -1.15
C LYS A 82 -16.55 5.61 -1.89
N LEU A 83 -16.67 5.36 -3.20
CA LEU A 83 -15.59 4.91 -4.08
C LEU A 83 -14.77 6.07 -4.64
N GLN A 84 -15.23 7.32 -4.51
CA GLN A 84 -14.44 8.48 -4.92
C GLN A 84 -13.41 8.82 -3.84
N PRO A 85 -12.14 9.08 -4.22
CA PRO A 85 -11.16 9.63 -3.28
C PRO A 85 -11.70 10.94 -2.72
N GLN A 86 -11.77 11.07 -1.39
CA GLN A 86 -12.18 12.34 -0.77
C GLN A 86 -11.12 13.42 -0.91
N ASP A 87 -9.86 13.04 -1.11
CA ASP A 87 -8.72 13.94 -1.29
C ASP A 87 -7.58 13.19 -2.01
N ASP A 88 -6.74 13.89 -2.77
CA ASP A 88 -5.59 13.29 -3.51
C ASP A 88 -4.59 12.61 -2.54
N ASN A 89 -4.60 13.03 -1.27
CA ASN A 89 -3.76 12.48 -0.20
C ASN A 89 -4.34 11.25 0.51
N ASN A 90 -5.58 10.84 0.23
CA ASN A 90 -6.21 9.69 0.88
C ASN A 90 -6.82 8.71 -0.12
N PRO A 91 -5.97 7.91 -0.82
CA PRO A 91 -6.44 6.91 -1.75
C PRO A 91 -7.25 5.82 -1.03
N LEU A 92 -8.27 5.26 -1.70
CA LEU A 92 -9.05 4.13 -1.18
C LEU A 92 -8.13 2.96 -0.82
N ARG A 93 -8.23 2.48 0.42
CA ARG A 93 -7.49 1.32 0.93
C ARG A 93 -8.36 0.07 0.91
N LEU A 94 -7.74 -1.10 0.98
CA LEU A 94 -8.47 -2.38 1.04
C LEU A 94 -9.47 -2.46 2.21
N VAL A 95 -9.13 -1.85 3.35
CA VAL A 95 -10.01 -1.79 4.52
C VAL A 95 -11.32 -1.03 4.21
N ASP A 96 -11.26 -0.06 3.30
CA ASP A 96 -12.42 0.72 2.86
C ASP A 96 -13.33 -0.13 1.98
N PHE A 97 -12.78 -1.03 1.14
CA PHE A 97 -13.59 -1.95 0.34
C PHE A 97 -14.41 -2.94 1.19
N LYS A 98 -13.85 -3.45 2.30
CA LYS A 98 -14.62 -4.28 3.25
C LYS A 98 -15.77 -3.48 3.87
N ALA A 99 -15.52 -2.21 4.22
CA ALA A 99 -16.56 -1.33 4.75
C ALA A 99 -17.63 -1.01 3.69
N ILE A 100 -17.24 -0.81 2.44
CA ILE A 100 -18.14 -0.56 1.29
C ILE A 100 -19.02 -1.77 1.01
N LEU A 101 -18.47 -2.98 1.01
CA LEU A 101 -19.25 -4.22 0.83
C LEU A 101 -20.28 -4.40 1.95
N ARG A 102 -19.90 -4.14 3.21
CA ARG A 102 -20.84 -4.18 4.35
C ARG A 102 -21.92 -3.11 4.23
N ALA A 103 -21.54 -1.89 3.82
CA ALA A 103 -22.48 -0.81 3.59
C ALA A 103 -23.49 -1.18 2.49
N TYR A 104 -23.03 -1.76 1.38
CA TYR A 104 -23.91 -2.26 0.32
C TYR A 104 -24.88 -3.33 0.84
N GLN A 105 -24.40 -4.33 1.57
CA GLN A 105 -25.25 -5.38 2.16
C GLN A 105 -26.33 -4.79 3.08
N HIS A 106 -25.96 -3.86 3.96
CA HIS A 106 -26.91 -3.20 4.87
C HIS A 106 -27.91 -2.32 4.09
N SER A 107 -27.45 -1.59 3.08
CA SER A 107 -28.33 -0.79 2.22
C SER A 107 -29.33 -1.67 1.48
N VAL A 108 -28.92 -2.82 0.94
CA VAL A 108 -29.82 -3.78 0.29
C VAL A 108 -30.84 -4.35 1.27
N GLN A 109 -30.47 -4.62 2.53
CA GLN A 109 -31.43 -5.05 3.55
C GLN A 109 -32.50 -3.99 3.82
N ASN A 110 -32.09 -2.71 3.97
CA ASN A 110 -33.03 -1.60 4.14
C ASN A 110 -33.93 -1.42 2.91
N MET A 111 -33.35 -1.57 1.71
CA MET A 111 -34.06 -1.52 0.44
C MET A 111 -35.22 -2.54 0.38
N VAL A 112 -35.03 -3.74 0.93
CA VAL A 112 -36.11 -4.74 0.99
C VAL A 112 -37.28 -4.28 1.85
N VAL A 113 -37.01 -3.57 2.95
CA VAL A 113 -38.06 -3.03 3.82
C VAL A 113 -38.87 -1.97 3.07
N GLU A 114 -38.19 -1.06 2.37
CA GLU A 114 -38.84 -0.02 1.56
C GLU A 114 -39.63 -0.62 0.40
N TYR A 115 -39.02 -1.56 -0.33
CA TYR A 115 -39.70 -2.35 -1.36
C TYR A 115 -40.94 -3.07 -0.82
N ALA A 116 -40.88 -3.65 0.37
CA ALA A 116 -42.02 -4.32 0.99
C ALA A 116 -43.17 -3.34 1.30
N SER A 117 -42.89 -2.05 1.47
CA SER A 117 -43.93 -1.03 1.65
C SER A 117 -44.51 -0.50 0.34
N GLU A 118 -43.69 -0.40 -0.71
CA GLU A 118 -44.09 0.24 -1.98
C GLU A 118 -44.61 -0.73 -3.05
N ALA A 119 -44.11 -1.96 -3.08
CA ALA A 119 -44.44 -2.91 -4.13
C ALA A 119 -45.82 -3.52 -3.92
N VAL A 120 -46.62 -3.55 -5.00
CA VAL A 120 -48.01 -4.00 -5.00
C VAL A 120 -48.22 -5.11 -6.03
N GLY A 121 -49.11 -6.04 -5.67
CA GLY A 121 -49.60 -7.08 -6.56
C GLY A 121 -48.83 -8.41 -6.50
N PRO A 122 -49.26 -9.38 -7.33
CA PRO A 122 -48.86 -10.78 -7.22
C PRO A 122 -47.38 -11.06 -7.50
N GLN A 123 -46.70 -10.21 -8.28
CA GLN A 123 -45.32 -10.46 -8.71
C GLN A 123 -44.27 -9.95 -7.71
N LYS A 124 -44.68 -9.44 -6.55
CA LYS A 124 -43.79 -8.85 -5.54
C LYS A 124 -42.64 -9.76 -5.11
N MET A 125 -42.94 -11.02 -4.78
CA MET A 125 -41.91 -11.96 -4.32
C MET A 125 -41.05 -12.49 -5.49
N ALA A 126 -41.65 -12.70 -6.65
CA ALA A 126 -40.94 -13.16 -7.84
C ALA A 126 -39.90 -12.12 -8.31
N ALA A 127 -40.29 -10.85 -8.40
CA ALA A 127 -39.39 -9.76 -8.77
C ALA A 127 -38.24 -9.59 -7.76
N LEU A 128 -38.53 -9.69 -6.46
CA LEU A 128 -37.49 -9.62 -5.43
C LEU A 128 -36.50 -10.79 -5.51
N SER A 129 -37.00 -12.01 -5.74
CA SER A 129 -36.15 -13.19 -5.94
C SER A 129 -35.25 -13.06 -7.17
N GLN A 130 -35.79 -12.53 -8.27
CA GLN A 130 -35.02 -12.24 -9.47
C GLN A 130 -33.93 -11.19 -9.20
N PHE A 131 -34.23 -10.14 -8.45
CA PHE A 131 -33.24 -9.12 -8.07
C PHE A 131 -32.06 -9.72 -7.29
N TYR A 132 -32.34 -10.58 -6.30
CA TYR A 132 -31.31 -11.26 -5.50
C TYR A 132 -30.49 -12.28 -6.28
N SER A 133 -31.05 -12.90 -7.31
CA SER A 133 -30.34 -13.89 -8.14
C SER A 133 -29.55 -13.26 -9.29
N THR A 134 -29.82 -12.00 -9.65
CA THR A 134 -29.22 -11.37 -10.84
C THR A 134 -28.44 -10.10 -10.53
N VAL A 135 -29.06 -9.11 -9.88
CA VAL A 135 -28.46 -7.79 -9.69
C VAL A 135 -27.48 -7.80 -8.52
N VAL A 136 -27.88 -8.34 -7.37
CA VAL A 136 -27.04 -8.37 -6.16
C VAL A 136 -25.70 -9.09 -6.39
N PRO A 137 -25.65 -10.30 -6.98
CA PRO A 137 -24.40 -11.00 -7.20
C PRO A 137 -23.48 -10.24 -8.17
N ARG A 138 -24.03 -9.73 -9.27
CA ARG A 138 -23.26 -8.94 -10.26
C ARG A 138 -22.67 -7.68 -9.65
N PHE A 139 -23.41 -6.99 -8.78
CA PHE A 139 -22.92 -5.79 -8.13
C PHE A 139 -21.83 -6.12 -7.09
N ILE A 140 -21.98 -7.22 -6.35
CA ILE A 140 -20.93 -7.71 -5.44
C ILE A 140 -19.66 -8.08 -6.21
N GLU A 141 -19.79 -8.79 -7.34
CA GLU A 141 -18.67 -9.12 -8.23
C GLU A 141 -17.97 -7.86 -8.76
N TYR A 142 -18.74 -6.85 -9.18
CA TYR A 142 -18.20 -5.55 -9.59
C TYR A 142 -17.38 -4.89 -8.46
N LEU A 143 -17.92 -4.83 -7.24
CA LEU A 143 -17.21 -4.25 -6.09
C LEU A 143 -15.97 -5.06 -5.71
N ALA A 144 -16.03 -6.38 -5.79
CA ALA A 144 -14.90 -7.26 -5.53
C ALA A 144 -13.78 -7.05 -6.57
N HIS A 145 -14.13 -6.96 -7.85
CA HIS A 145 -13.17 -6.70 -8.92
C HIS A 145 -12.51 -5.33 -8.76
N LEU A 146 -13.27 -4.30 -8.40
CA LEU A 146 -12.74 -2.97 -8.15
C LEU A 146 -11.78 -2.93 -6.94
N GLY A 147 -12.09 -3.69 -5.90
CA GLY A 147 -11.20 -3.88 -4.75
C GLY A 147 -9.89 -4.58 -5.13
N ASP A 148 -9.97 -5.61 -5.97
CA ASP A 148 -8.81 -6.35 -6.47
C ASP A 148 -7.89 -5.48 -7.34
N GLN A 149 -8.45 -4.69 -8.25
CA GLN A 149 -7.69 -3.73 -9.05
C GLN A 149 -6.97 -2.69 -8.18
N THR A 150 -7.63 -2.23 -7.11
CA THR A 150 -7.04 -1.27 -6.18
C THR A 150 -5.89 -1.90 -5.39
N MET A 151 -6.01 -3.17 -4.98
CA MET A 151 -4.90 -3.91 -4.38
C MET A 151 -3.70 -4.00 -5.32
N HIS A 152 -3.90 -4.46 -6.55
CA HIS A 152 -2.82 -4.61 -7.53
C HIS A 152 -2.09 -3.29 -7.77
N ARG A 153 -2.82 -2.17 -7.85
CA ARG A 153 -2.24 -0.83 -7.99
C ARG A 153 -1.42 -0.42 -6.76
N GLN A 154 -1.91 -0.68 -5.55
CA GLN A 154 -1.18 -0.37 -4.31
C GLN A 154 0.08 -1.22 -4.16
N THR A 155 0.01 -2.51 -4.46
CA THR A 155 1.18 -3.40 -4.42
C THR A 155 2.23 -2.98 -5.44
N ALA A 156 1.83 -2.63 -6.67
CA ALA A 156 2.75 -2.15 -7.69
C ALA A 156 3.43 -0.83 -7.29
N LEU A 157 2.71 0.10 -6.66
CA LEU A 157 3.29 1.36 -6.16
C LEU A 157 4.32 1.10 -5.07
N VAL A 158 4.05 0.20 -4.11
CA VAL A 158 5.00 -0.17 -3.06
C VAL A 158 6.25 -0.84 -3.64
N GLU A 159 6.11 -1.67 -4.68
CA GLU A 159 7.26 -2.27 -5.37
C GLU A 159 8.10 -1.24 -6.13
N VAL A 160 7.47 -0.27 -6.79
CA VAL A 160 8.15 0.85 -7.46
C VAL A 160 8.86 1.74 -6.44
N GLU A 161 8.22 2.07 -5.33
CA GLU A 161 8.81 2.86 -4.25
C GLU A 161 10.01 2.14 -3.64
N ARG A 162 9.88 0.84 -3.35
CA ARG A 162 10.99 0.00 -2.88
C ARG A 162 12.14 -0.11 -3.89
N THR A 163 11.82 -0.13 -5.18
CA THR A 163 12.81 -0.15 -6.25
C THR A 163 13.49 1.21 -6.36
N ALA A 164 12.76 2.32 -6.21
CA ALA A 164 13.31 3.67 -6.18
C ALA A 164 14.17 3.91 -4.93
N GLU A 165 13.76 3.42 -3.76
CA GLU A 165 14.56 3.39 -2.54
C GLU A 165 15.85 2.60 -2.75
N ARG A 166 15.79 1.40 -3.33
CA ARG A 166 17.00 0.64 -3.69
C ARG A 166 17.90 1.37 -4.69
N VAL A 167 17.32 2.04 -5.69
CA VAL A 167 18.09 2.83 -6.66
C VAL A 167 18.72 4.05 -5.99
N LEU A 168 18.04 4.70 -5.04
CA LEU A 168 18.58 5.79 -4.24
C LEU A 168 19.67 5.30 -3.28
N GLU A 169 19.49 4.17 -2.60
CA GLU A 169 20.51 3.53 -1.76
C GLU A 169 21.76 3.17 -2.58
N VAL A 170 21.59 2.60 -3.78
CA VAL A 170 22.70 2.29 -4.69
C VAL A 170 23.35 3.58 -5.19
N SER A 171 22.58 4.61 -5.51
CA SER A 171 23.09 5.91 -5.98
C SER A 171 23.84 6.67 -4.87
N GLN A 172 23.36 6.60 -3.63
CA GLN A 172 24.02 7.15 -2.44
C GLN A 172 25.28 6.35 -2.10
N ALA A 173 25.25 5.02 -2.19
CA ALA A 173 26.44 4.18 -2.02
C ALA A 173 27.52 4.49 -3.07
N THR A 174 27.14 4.78 -4.32
CA THR A 174 28.11 5.25 -5.33
C THR A 174 28.62 6.67 -5.11
N GLN A 175 27.87 7.55 -4.42
CA GLN A 175 28.37 8.88 -4.02
C GLN A 175 29.24 8.84 -2.76
N GLU A 176 29.04 7.87 -1.88
CA GLU A 176 29.90 7.65 -0.70
C GLU A 176 31.27 7.06 -1.07
N ASP A 177 31.41 6.39 -2.21
CA ASP A 177 32.70 5.89 -2.70
C ASP A 177 33.68 7.01 -3.14
N GLU A 178 33.20 8.25 -3.28
CA GLU A 178 34.05 9.44 -3.52
C GLU A 178 34.28 10.29 -2.24
N ARG A 179 33.68 9.93 -1.10
CA ARG A 179 33.88 10.66 0.17
C ARG A 179 34.86 9.90 1.08
N ALA A 180 35.54 10.68 1.92
CA ALA A 180 36.72 10.31 2.68
C ALA A 180 36.67 8.92 3.32
N LEU A 181 37.83 8.25 3.35
CA LEU A 181 38.08 6.99 4.06
C LEU A 181 37.61 7.11 5.53
N GLU A 182 36.39 6.68 5.83
CA GLU A 182 35.85 6.71 7.18
C GLU A 182 35.60 5.28 7.68
N GLY A 183 36.07 5.00 8.89
CA GLY A 183 35.90 3.70 9.52
C GLY A 183 36.85 3.48 10.70
N TYR A 184 36.55 2.48 11.51
CA TYR A 184 37.33 2.17 12.71
C TYR A 184 38.35 1.07 12.42
N LEU A 185 39.59 1.31 12.82
CA LEU A 185 40.68 0.33 12.77
C LEU A 185 41.31 0.17 14.15
N ILE A 186 41.87 -1.00 14.43
CA ILE A 186 42.49 -1.31 15.71
C ILE A 186 43.97 -0.94 15.61
N LYS A 187 44.38 0.13 16.31
CA LYS A 187 45.74 0.66 16.29
C LYS A 187 46.54 0.20 17.50
N GLN A 188 47.81 -0.18 17.28
CA GLN A 188 48.74 -0.45 18.37
C GLN A 188 49.25 0.85 19.00
N GLY A 189 49.13 0.99 20.33
CA GLY A 189 49.65 2.13 21.08
C GLY A 189 51.17 2.05 21.26
N GLY A 190 51.83 3.22 21.27
CA GLY A 190 53.29 3.37 21.33
C GLY A 190 53.99 3.00 22.64
N GLY A 191 53.31 2.29 23.55
CA GLY A 191 53.85 1.91 24.87
C GLY A 191 53.84 3.08 25.88
N GLY A 192 53.21 2.87 27.04
CA GLY A 192 53.30 3.82 28.16
C GLY A 192 54.66 3.74 28.87
N VAL A 193 54.77 4.40 30.03
CA VAL A 193 55.98 4.44 30.90
C VAL A 193 56.52 3.04 31.27
N PHE A 194 55.71 1.99 31.13
CA PHE A 194 56.05 0.58 31.42
C PHE A 194 56.18 -0.32 30.17
N GLY A 195 56.31 0.24 28.96
CA GLY A 195 56.62 -0.53 27.74
C GLY A 195 55.51 -1.44 27.19
N ARG A 196 54.35 -1.55 27.87
CA ARG A 196 53.22 -2.36 27.38
C ARG A 196 52.52 -1.70 26.18
N LYS A 197 52.53 -2.38 25.04
CA LYS A 197 51.81 -1.99 23.81
C LYS A 197 50.36 -2.47 23.90
N ASN A 198 49.41 -1.54 23.94
CA ASN A 198 47.97 -1.85 24.00
C ASN A 198 47.30 -1.56 22.65
N TRP A 199 46.38 -2.43 22.24
CA TRP A 199 45.58 -2.24 21.02
C TRP A 199 44.30 -1.48 21.34
N LYS A 200 43.95 -0.48 20.51
CA LYS A 200 42.75 0.34 20.70
C LYS A 200 42.07 0.64 19.37
N GLN A 201 40.75 0.48 19.31
CA GLN A 201 39.93 0.84 18.15
C GLN A 201 39.86 2.36 17.98
N ARG A 202 40.20 2.88 16.79
CA ARG A 202 40.29 4.32 16.47
C ARG A 202 39.94 4.55 15.00
N ASN A 203 39.34 5.70 14.69
CA ASN A 203 39.39 6.23 13.33
C ASN A 203 40.77 6.87 13.15
N ILE A 204 41.52 6.48 12.12
CA ILE A 204 42.96 6.80 12.04
C ILE A 204 43.19 8.15 11.38
N LEU A 205 42.32 8.58 10.47
CA LEU A 205 42.52 9.81 9.70
C LEU A 205 42.26 11.07 10.53
N SER A 206 41.44 10.96 11.58
CA SER A 206 41.16 12.06 12.50
C SER A 206 41.13 11.57 13.95
N TYR A 207 42.10 12.01 14.75
CA TYR A 207 42.19 11.66 16.16
C TYR A 207 41.25 12.53 16.99
N ALA A 208 40.31 11.91 17.71
CA ALA A 208 39.53 12.53 18.78
C ALA A 208 39.73 11.76 20.09
N LYS A 209 39.51 12.42 21.24
CA LYS A 209 39.71 11.80 22.56
C LYS A 209 38.65 10.74 22.86
N THR A 210 37.42 10.96 22.40
CA THR A 210 36.27 10.05 22.54
C THR A 210 35.53 9.90 21.22
N LYS A 211 34.65 8.88 21.12
CA LYS A 211 33.76 8.70 19.96
C LYS A 211 32.82 9.90 19.78
N ASP A 212 32.26 10.38 20.89
CA ASP A 212 31.36 11.54 20.96
C ASP A 212 32.07 12.86 20.58
N ASP A 213 33.38 12.97 20.79
CA ASP A 213 34.17 14.09 20.28
C ASP A 213 34.39 14.00 18.76
N TYR A 214 34.57 12.79 18.22
CA TYR A 214 34.70 12.58 16.77
C TYR A 214 33.39 12.93 16.04
N GLU A 215 32.25 12.41 16.51
CA GLU A 215 30.92 12.67 15.93
C GLU A 215 30.53 14.15 15.99
N ARG A 216 31.09 14.91 16.94
CA ARG A 216 30.89 16.36 17.08
C ARG A 216 31.99 17.21 16.41
N GLY A 217 32.89 16.61 15.63
CA GLY A 217 33.93 17.31 14.89
C GLY A 217 35.07 17.90 15.73
N LYS A 218 35.22 17.50 17.01
CA LYS A 218 36.30 17.93 17.91
C LYS A 218 37.58 17.11 17.67
N ILE A 219 38.14 17.26 16.47
CA ILE A 219 39.38 16.58 16.03
C ILE A 219 40.60 17.29 16.62
N LEU A 220 41.51 16.50 17.21
CA LEU A 220 42.72 16.94 17.89
C LEU A 220 43.99 16.82 17.02
N LYS A 221 44.04 15.83 16.12
CA LYS A 221 45.16 15.63 15.17
C LYS A 221 44.60 14.98 13.90
N GLU A 222 45.13 15.33 12.74
CA GLU A 222 44.84 14.62 11.50
C GLU A 222 46.08 13.86 11.04
N PHE A 223 45.84 12.66 10.49
CA PHE A 223 46.90 11.79 9.99
C PHE A 223 47.12 12.09 8.51
N SER A 224 48.29 12.66 8.20
CA SER A 224 48.71 12.93 6.84
C SER A 224 49.35 11.67 6.26
N ILE A 225 48.73 11.11 5.21
CA ILE A 225 49.23 9.92 4.51
C ILE A 225 50.25 10.28 3.41
N VAL A 226 50.50 11.56 3.15
CA VAL A 226 51.32 12.02 2.02
C VAL A 226 52.74 11.45 2.14
N GLY A 227 53.21 10.78 1.09
CA GLY A 227 54.54 10.17 1.04
C GLY A 227 54.74 8.94 1.95
N SER A 228 53.69 8.45 2.62
CA SER A 228 53.76 7.25 3.47
C SER A 228 53.74 5.96 2.65
N VAL A 229 54.35 4.89 3.16
CA VAL A 229 54.37 3.57 2.50
C VAL A 229 53.47 2.60 3.27
N ILE A 230 52.52 1.96 2.57
CA ILE A 230 51.56 1.01 3.15
C ILE A 230 52.03 -0.42 2.87
N LYS A 231 52.40 -1.17 3.91
CA LYS A 231 52.85 -2.57 3.81
C LYS A 231 51.88 -3.51 4.52
N ASP A 232 51.71 -4.71 3.99
CA ASP A 232 51.02 -5.78 4.70
C ASP A 232 51.87 -6.24 5.89
N SER A 233 51.23 -6.49 7.04
CA SER A 233 51.95 -6.96 8.23
C SER A 233 52.22 -8.47 8.11
N ALA A 234 53.44 -8.89 8.44
CA ALA A 234 53.84 -10.29 8.37
C ALA A 234 53.23 -11.17 9.49
N ASP A 235 52.84 -10.56 10.60
CA ASP A 235 52.52 -11.28 11.85
C ASP A 235 51.01 -11.53 12.06
N ALA A 236 50.14 -10.96 11.22
CA ALA A 236 48.68 -11.14 11.34
C ALA A 236 47.98 -10.91 9.99
N GLY A 237 47.16 -11.87 9.56
CA GLY A 237 46.47 -11.80 8.26
C GLY A 237 45.62 -10.54 8.05
N GLU A 238 45.02 -10.03 9.12
CA GLU A 238 44.17 -8.81 9.15
C GLU A 238 44.96 -7.51 9.42
N GLY A 239 46.29 -7.60 9.56
CA GLY A 239 47.17 -6.49 9.92
C GLY A 239 47.86 -5.83 8.73
N PHE A 240 48.11 -4.53 8.85
CA PHE A 240 48.92 -3.73 7.93
C PHE A 240 49.64 -2.59 8.66
N GLU A 241 50.65 -2.03 8.00
CA GLU A 241 51.58 -1.07 8.56
C GLU A 241 51.66 0.18 7.70
N VAL A 242 51.64 1.35 8.35
CA VAL A 242 51.90 2.63 7.69
C VAL A 242 53.27 3.13 8.11
N TRP A 243 54.16 3.19 7.14
CA TRP A 243 55.54 3.65 7.31
C TRP A 243 55.63 5.14 6.96
N PRO A 244 56.29 5.95 7.81
CA PRO A 244 56.44 7.38 7.57
C PRO A 244 57.28 7.65 6.29
N PRO A 245 57.16 8.84 5.69
CA PRO A 245 57.98 9.23 4.54
C PRO A 245 59.47 9.27 4.92
N SER A 246 60.34 8.77 4.03
CA SER A 246 61.81 8.80 4.22
C SER A 246 62.41 10.21 4.18
N THR A 247 61.63 11.24 3.87
CA THR A 247 62.04 12.64 3.75
C THR A 247 61.97 13.43 5.07
N GLY A 248 61.63 12.78 6.20
CA GLY A 248 61.50 13.44 7.50
C GLY A 248 60.24 14.30 7.66
N GLN A 249 59.27 14.17 6.74
CA GLN A 249 57.96 14.82 6.86
C GLN A 249 57.13 14.16 7.96
N ALA A 250 56.53 14.99 8.81
CA ALA A 250 55.69 14.55 9.91
C ALA A 250 54.39 13.89 9.40
N VAL A 251 54.05 12.73 9.96
CA VAL A 251 52.81 11.99 9.64
C VAL A 251 51.58 12.62 10.32
N TYR A 252 51.76 13.51 11.31
CA TYR A 252 50.66 14.26 11.93
C TYR A 252 50.76 15.74 11.59
N ASP A 253 49.68 16.26 11.01
CA ASP A 253 49.44 17.70 10.99
C ASP A 253 48.58 18.06 12.21
N TYR A 254 49.13 18.92 13.07
CA TYR A 254 48.38 19.45 14.21
C TYR A 254 47.41 20.51 13.70
N LYS A 255 46.11 20.20 13.70
CA LYS A 255 45.08 21.23 13.57
C LYS A 255 44.77 21.81 14.94
N GLN A 256 45.07 23.10 15.12
CA GLN A 256 44.69 23.85 16.31
C GLN A 256 43.16 23.98 16.33
N GLY A 257 42.50 23.15 17.14
CA GLY A 257 41.06 23.32 17.39
C GLY A 257 40.79 24.67 18.06
N LEU A 258 39.60 25.24 17.83
CA LEU A 258 39.12 26.53 18.37
C LEU A 258 39.21 26.66 19.92
N PHE A 259 39.46 25.55 20.63
CA PHE A 259 39.52 25.46 22.10
C PHE A 259 40.77 24.70 22.59
N GLY A 260 41.94 24.91 21.97
CA GLY A 260 43.20 24.26 22.36
C GLY A 260 43.90 24.93 23.55
N SER A 261 44.32 24.12 24.53
CA SER A 261 45.27 24.51 25.59
C SER A 261 46.70 24.70 25.06
N ASP A 262 47.54 25.33 25.90
CA ASP A 262 48.90 25.87 25.67
C ASP A 262 49.68 25.29 24.45
N PRO A 263 50.03 26.14 23.46
CA PRO A 263 50.68 25.72 22.21
C PRO A 263 52.07 25.08 22.39
N THR A 264 52.71 25.23 23.54
CA THR A 264 54.06 24.71 23.80
C THR A 264 54.10 23.23 24.24
N LEU A 265 52.97 22.69 24.69
CA LEU A 265 52.84 21.28 25.11
C LEU A 265 52.39 20.36 23.98
N GLY A 266 51.61 20.87 23.01
CA GLY A 266 51.13 20.13 21.85
C GLY A 266 52.22 19.80 20.83
N ARG A 267 53.09 20.77 20.51
CA ARG A 267 54.19 20.61 19.53
C ARG A 267 55.18 19.51 19.91
N ARG A 268 55.66 19.49 21.17
CA ARG A 268 56.63 18.49 21.66
C ARG A 268 56.14 17.03 21.54
N LYS A 269 54.82 16.80 21.48
CA LYS A 269 54.21 15.47 21.38
C LYS A 269 53.88 15.05 19.93
N VAL A 270 54.04 15.95 18.97
CA VAL A 270 53.85 15.69 17.53
C VAL A 270 55.19 15.29 16.90
N ASP A 271 56.28 15.94 17.32
CA ASP A 271 57.63 15.64 16.82
C ASP A 271 58.05 14.19 17.14
N GLY A 272 57.76 13.68 18.34
CA GLY A 272 58.14 12.32 18.75
C GLY A 272 57.32 11.16 18.13
N ASP A 273 56.20 11.45 17.45
CA ASP A 273 55.36 10.45 16.79
C ASP A 273 55.55 10.42 15.26
N SER A 274 56.34 11.35 14.71
CA SER A 274 56.48 11.56 13.26
C SER A 274 57.34 10.52 12.56
N GLU A 275 58.23 9.84 13.28
CA GLU A 275 59.12 8.78 12.75
C GLU A 275 58.62 7.36 13.04
N ARG A 276 57.41 7.22 13.60
CA ARG A 276 56.90 5.92 14.07
C ARG A 276 56.17 5.16 12.98
N ILE A 277 56.41 3.85 12.92
CA ILE A 277 55.59 2.90 12.14
C ILE A 277 54.27 2.69 12.88
N PHE A 278 53.14 2.82 12.16
CA PHE A 278 51.82 2.58 12.72
C PHE A 278 51.32 1.19 12.34
N TYR A 279 51.18 0.33 13.36
CA TYR A 279 50.59 -1.00 13.21
C TYR A 279 49.07 -0.92 13.38
N LEU A 280 48.34 -1.38 12.36
CA LEU A 280 46.89 -1.31 12.25
C LEU A 280 46.32 -2.69 11.97
N ARG A 281 45.11 -2.96 12.46
CA ARG A 281 44.35 -4.17 12.16
C ARG A 281 42.92 -3.80 11.79
N ALA A 282 42.42 -4.46 10.76
CA ALA A 282 41.00 -4.42 10.40
C ALA A 282 40.21 -5.45 11.19
N SER A 283 38.88 -5.37 11.12
CA SER A 283 37.98 -6.37 11.71
C SER A 283 37.91 -7.66 10.90
N THR A 284 38.17 -7.61 9.59
CA THR A 284 38.22 -8.77 8.68
C THR A 284 39.29 -8.56 7.61
N MET A 285 39.66 -9.62 6.88
CA MET A 285 40.61 -9.55 5.77
C MET A 285 40.09 -8.70 4.60
N GLU A 286 38.81 -8.78 4.27
CA GLU A 286 38.19 -8.03 3.18
C GLU A 286 38.23 -6.53 3.49
N VAL A 287 37.91 -6.16 4.73
CA VAL A 287 38.01 -4.77 5.20
C VAL A 287 39.47 -4.31 5.15
N LYS A 288 40.43 -5.17 5.51
CA LYS A 288 41.86 -4.86 5.38
C LYS A 288 42.25 -4.53 3.95
N GLU A 289 41.87 -5.37 3.00
CA GLU A 289 42.21 -5.20 1.58
C GLU A 289 41.63 -3.91 1.01
N GLN A 290 40.37 -3.60 1.33
CA GLN A 290 39.73 -2.33 0.96
C GLN A 290 40.49 -1.13 1.53
N TRP A 291 40.88 -1.17 2.80
CA TRP A 291 41.66 -0.10 3.44
C TRP A 291 43.04 0.07 2.81
N VAL A 292 43.77 -1.02 2.58
CA VAL A 292 45.12 -0.99 2.00
C VAL A 292 45.08 -0.43 0.58
N GLU A 293 44.13 -0.89 -0.25
CA GLU A 293 43.98 -0.44 -1.63
C GLU A 293 43.63 1.06 -1.69
N ARG A 294 42.64 1.49 -0.91
CA ARG A 294 42.21 2.89 -0.87
C ARG A 294 43.32 3.80 -0.33
N LEU A 295 44.05 3.40 0.71
CA LEU A 295 45.18 4.17 1.25
C LEU A 295 46.31 4.29 0.22
N ARG A 296 46.66 3.20 -0.49
CA ARG A 296 47.67 3.25 -1.56
C ARG A 296 47.28 4.22 -2.67
N ARG A 297 46.01 4.19 -3.11
CA ARG A 297 45.49 5.16 -4.09
C ARG A 297 45.55 6.59 -3.58
N ALA A 298 45.14 6.82 -2.34
CA ALA A 298 45.15 8.15 -1.74
C ALA A 298 46.57 8.72 -1.58
N VAL A 299 47.57 7.88 -1.27
CA VAL A 299 48.99 8.27 -1.27
C VAL A 299 49.45 8.73 -2.65
N ILE A 300 49.11 7.96 -3.71
CA ILE A 300 49.48 8.30 -5.10
C ILE A 300 48.86 9.64 -5.49
N LEU A 301 47.55 9.81 -5.29
CA LEU A 301 46.83 11.05 -5.62
C LEU A 301 47.39 12.26 -4.87
N ALA A 302 47.67 12.11 -3.57
CA ALA A 302 48.20 13.20 -2.75
C ALA A 302 49.66 13.55 -3.08
N THR A 303 50.44 12.63 -3.67
CA THR A 303 51.81 12.88 -4.12
C THR A 303 51.82 13.66 -5.44
N HIS A 304 50.83 13.46 -6.32
CA HIS A 304 50.69 14.18 -7.59
C HIS A 304 50.03 15.57 -7.46
N ALA A 305 49.38 15.86 -6.33
CA ALA A 305 48.71 17.13 -6.05
C ALA A 305 49.64 18.24 -5.49
N LYS A 306 50.95 17.97 -5.36
CA LYS A 306 52.00 18.94 -5.00
C LYS A 306 52.88 19.25 -6.20
#